data_AF-A0A7V5C296-F1
#
_entry.id   AF-A0A7V5C296-F1
#
_cell.length_a   1.000
_cell.length_b   1.000
_cell.length_c   1.000
_cell.angle_alpha   90.00
_cell.angle_beta   90.00
_cell.angle_gamma   90.00
#
_symmetry.space_group_name_H-M   'P 1'
#
loop_
_entity.id
_entity.type
_entity.pdbx_description
1 polymer ?
#
loop_
_entity_poly.entity_id
_entity_poly.type
_entity_poly.pdbx_seq_one_letter_code
_entity_poly.pdbx_strand_id
1 'polypeptide(L)'
;MVKGSGKNATSSVVPGTSPGTNHAWGGSGAWADAATGATTIATAVMTIHHVRRTFPPLDDDRGLRPPSTTSALGPATSSRSGMPPGYRGAMGDPYRWIAEVYDLAVEPFQRKIREVGMALYPPRPGMEVLDVGCGTGSHLARYREAGCVVHGLDLSPAMLAKAAARLGDDADLRLGDAAALPWPDGSFDLVVAQTVLHELDATSGKAAMAEMRRVVRDDGKVLVVDHRPDAPRGARAVANVVEFLAGIRHFRAYRAFLAAGGLPALVADAPFTPAREKVVARGAMSVVLLSPT
;
A
#
# COMPACT_ATOMS: atom_id res chain seq x y z
N MET A 1 -14.49 -49.65 -67.96
CA MET A 1 -14.54 -51.10 -67.64
C MET A 1 -13.10 -51.55 -67.37
N VAL A 2 -12.89 -52.46 -66.42
CA VAL A 2 -11.61 -53.10 -66.02
C VAL A 2 -10.82 -52.43 -64.88
N LYS A 3 -10.94 -53.06 -63.70
CA LYS A 3 -9.96 -53.08 -62.59
C LYS A 3 -8.73 -53.90 -63.02
N GLY A 4 -7.55 -53.54 -62.54
CA GLY A 4 -6.34 -54.36 -62.69
C GLY A 4 -5.34 -54.13 -61.57
N SER A 5 -5.36 -55.02 -60.59
CA SER A 5 -4.45 -55.15 -59.45
C SER A 5 -3.05 -55.63 -59.85
N GLY A 6 -2.01 -55.22 -59.11
CA GLY A 6 -0.69 -55.85 -59.17
C GLY A 6 0.25 -55.34 -58.08
N LYS A 7 0.33 -56.08 -56.97
CA LYS A 7 1.36 -55.95 -55.93
C LYS A 7 2.62 -56.69 -56.39
N ASN A 8 3.82 -56.18 -56.05
CA ASN A 8 4.85 -57.03 -55.45
C ASN A 8 5.93 -56.20 -54.75
N ALA A 9 6.34 -56.72 -53.59
CA ALA A 9 7.23 -56.15 -52.60
C ALA A 9 8.60 -56.85 -52.63
N THR A 10 9.64 -56.15 -52.20
CA THR A 10 10.83 -56.70 -51.48
C THR A 10 11.42 -55.51 -50.70
N SER A 11 11.27 -55.42 -49.37
CA SER A 11 11.92 -56.17 -48.28
C SER A 11 13.37 -55.74 -48.01
N SER A 12 13.58 -54.91 -46.97
CA SER A 12 14.49 -55.27 -45.86
C SER A 12 14.27 -54.40 -44.60
N VAL A 13 13.70 -55.03 -43.56
CA VAL A 13 14.17 -55.12 -42.14
C VAL A 13 14.60 -53.79 -41.45
N VAL A 14 13.92 -53.12 -40.49
CA VAL A 14 13.24 -53.44 -39.18
C VAL A 14 14.23 -53.94 -38.10
N PRO A 15 14.17 -53.64 -36.76
CA PRO A 15 13.16 -52.94 -35.92
C PRO A 15 13.72 -51.76 -35.07
N GLY A 16 12.93 -50.78 -34.63
CA GLY A 16 12.05 -50.81 -33.44
C GLY A 16 12.74 -50.05 -32.27
N THR A 17 12.15 -49.22 -31.42
CA THR A 17 10.77 -48.89 -31.05
C THR A 17 10.77 -47.54 -30.31
N SER A 18 9.74 -46.71 -30.50
CA SER A 18 9.39 -45.48 -29.75
C SER A 18 9.05 -45.75 -28.26
N PRO A 19 8.54 -44.81 -27.42
CA PRO A 19 8.36 -43.34 -27.57
C PRO A 19 8.71 -42.49 -26.31
N GLY A 20 8.88 -41.18 -26.52
CA GLY A 20 8.43 -40.12 -25.58
C GLY A 20 9.45 -39.56 -24.58
N THR A 21 9.65 -38.25 -24.59
CA THR A 21 9.24 -37.29 -23.53
C THR A 21 9.94 -35.94 -23.69
N ASN A 22 9.22 -34.89 -23.25
CA ASN A 22 9.63 -33.50 -23.08
C ASN A 22 10.96 -33.33 -22.30
N HIS A 23 11.69 -32.26 -22.64
CA HIS A 23 12.68 -31.44 -21.90
C HIS A 23 13.74 -30.99 -22.94
N ALA A 24 14.28 -29.77 -23.00
CA ALA A 24 14.44 -28.68 -22.06
C ALA A 24 14.74 -27.39 -22.86
N TRP A 25 14.42 -26.22 -22.31
CA TRP A 25 15.22 -25.01 -22.52
C TRP A 25 15.28 -24.26 -21.20
N GLY A 26 16.43 -24.39 -20.53
CA GLY A 26 16.79 -23.67 -19.33
C GLY A 26 17.77 -22.55 -19.64
N GLY A 27 17.51 -21.38 -19.06
CA GLY A 27 18.50 -20.61 -18.29
C GLY A 27 19.44 -19.66 -19.04
N SER A 28 19.16 -18.35 -18.92
CA SER A 28 20.20 -17.31 -18.77
C SER A 28 19.70 -15.92 -18.31
N GLY A 29 18.51 -15.79 -17.69
CA GLY A 29 17.98 -14.48 -17.26
C GLY A 29 18.06 -14.15 -15.76
N ALA A 30 18.36 -15.12 -14.89
CA ALA A 30 18.07 -15.00 -13.45
C ALA A 30 19.15 -14.31 -12.59
N TRP A 31 20.30 -13.93 -13.14
CA TRP A 31 21.43 -13.41 -12.36
C TRP A 31 21.53 -11.88 -12.34
N ALA A 32 20.90 -11.18 -13.29
CA ALA A 32 20.98 -9.72 -13.38
C ALA A 32 20.01 -8.99 -12.42
N ASP A 33 18.85 -9.59 -12.11
CA ASP A 33 17.81 -8.95 -11.28
C ASP A 33 18.06 -9.04 -9.76
N ALA A 34 18.85 -10.02 -9.31
CA ALA A 34 19.20 -10.18 -7.90
C ALA A 34 20.26 -9.15 -7.44
N ALA A 35 21.19 -8.79 -8.33
CA ALA A 35 22.26 -7.85 -8.04
C ALA A 35 21.72 -6.41 -7.88
N THR A 36 20.77 -6.00 -8.72
CA THR A 36 20.18 -4.65 -8.68
C THR A 36 19.35 -4.43 -7.42
N GLY A 37 18.56 -5.43 -6.99
CA GLY A 37 17.76 -5.36 -5.76
C GLY A 37 18.61 -5.36 -4.49
N ALA A 38 19.65 -6.20 -4.43
CA ALA A 38 20.58 -6.25 -3.30
C ALA A 38 21.43 -4.98 -3.18
N THR A 39 21.84 -4.40 -4.31
CA THR A 39 22.62 -3.14 -4.35
C THR A 39 21.80 -1.95 -3.88
N THR A 40 20.53 -1.83 -4.28
CA THR A 40 19.64 -0.76 -3.80
C THR A 40 19.34 -0.87 -2.30
N ILE A 41 19.15 -2.09 -1.79
CA ILE A 41 18.96 -2.33 -0.35
C ILE A 41 20.25 -2.04 0.41
N ALA A 42 21.42 -2.43 -0.10
CA ALA A 42 22.71 -2.12 0.51
C ALA A 42 22.98 -0.60 0.56
N THR A 43 22.66 0.15 -0.50
CA THR A 43 22.78 1.61 -0.54
C THR A 43 21.84 2.30 0.46
N ALA A 44 20.59 1.83 0.57
CA ALA A 44 19.64 2.33 1.56
C ALA A 44 20.12 2.03 3.00
N VAL A 45 20.61 0.82 3.26
CA VAL A 45 21.15 0.41 4.57
C VAL A 45 22.40 1.19 4.95
N MET A 46 23.34 1.42 4.03
CA MET A 46 24.55 2.21 4.28
C MET A 46 24.22 3.68 4.56
N THR A 47 23.23 4.23 3.86
CA THR A 47 22.79 5.62 4.06
C THR A 47 22.08 5.78 5.42
N ILE A 48 21.20 4.85 5.79
CA ILE A 48 20.52 4.86 7.10
C ILE A 48 21.52 4.66 8.25
N HIS A 49 22.53 3.80 8.08
CA HIS A 49 23.58 3.59 9.06
C HIS A 49 24.48 4.83 9.21
N HIS A 50 24.83 5.49 8.10
CA HIS A 50 25.61 6.73 8.11
C HIS A 50 24.85 7.85 8.83
N VAL A 51 23.56 8.05 8.52
CA VAL A 51 22.73 9.10 9.15
C VAL A 51 22.50 8.84 10.64
N ARG A 52 22.29 7.59 11.07
CA ARG A 52 22.19 7.23 12.51
C ARG A 52 23.48 7.47 13.29
N ARG A 53 24.65 7.36 12.64
CA ARG A 53 25.93 7.71 13.28
C ARG A 53 26.12 9.22 13.38
N THR A 54 25.65 9.96 12.38
CA THR A 54 25.83 11.41 12.34
C THR A 54 24.86 12.14 13.27
N PHE A 55 23.67 11.58 13.54
CA PHE A 55 22.64 12.21 14.39
C PHE A 55 21.89 11.17 15.26
N PRO A 56 22.34 10.87 16.48
CA PRO A 56 21.66 9.94 17.38
C PRO A 56 20.36 10.56 17.96
N PRO A 57 19.31 9.75 18.24
CA PRO A 57 18.06 10.24 18.82
C PRO A 57 18.25 10.76 20.25
N LEU A 58 17.47 11.77 20.63
CA LEU A 58 17.39 12.28 22.00
C LEU A 58 16.47 11.36 22.82
N ASP A 59 17.06 10.61 23.76
CA ASP A 59 16.31 9.89 24.78
C ASP A 59 15.93 10.87 25.91
N ASP A 60 14.62 11.06 26.17
CA ASP A 60 14.16 11.38 27.53
C ASP A 60 12.82 10.71 27.80
N ASP A 61 12.88 9.67 28.62
CA ASP A 61 11.76 8.86 29.09
C ASP A 61 11.65 9.07 30.60
N ARG A 62 11.01 10.18 31.00
CA ARG A 62 10.61 10.42 32.40
C ARG A 62 9.23 11.05 32.49
N GLY A 63 8.24 10.16 32.48
CA GLY A 63 7.05 10.15 33.34
C GLY A 63 6.10 11.34 33.31
N LEU A 64 4.80 11.10 33.15
CA LEU A 64 3.72 11.95 33.70
C LEU A 64 2.38 11.20 33.74
N ARG A 65 1.79 11.16 34.95
CA ARG A 65 0.43 10.68 35.28
C ARG A 65 -0.66 11.55 34.62
N PRO A 66 -1.89 11.06 34.40
CA PRO A 66 -2.99 11.87 33.88
C PRO A 66 -3.70 12.65 35.00
N PRO A 67 -4.22 13.87 34.74
CA PRO A 67 -5.28 14.46 35.54
C PRO A 67 -6.67 14.25 34.93
N SER A 68 -7.67 14.39 35.79
CA SER A 68 -9.10 14.05 35.68
C SER A 68 -10.01 15.16 35.10
N THR A 69 -11.00 14.74 34.29
CA THR A 69 -12.41 15.21 34.11
C THR A 69 -12.80 16.71 34.12
N THR A 70 -13.52 17.19 33.08
CA THR A 70 -14.98 17.56 33.05
C THR A 70 -15.37 18.66 32.01
N SER A 71 -16.38 18.33 31.16
CA SER A 71 -17.51 19.12 30.55
C SER A 71 -17.34 20.42 29.72
N ALA A 72 -17.93 20.44 28.49
CA ALA A 72 -19.12 21.23 28.06
C ALA A 72 -19.07 21.71 26.57
N LEU A 73 -20.22 21.63 25.87
CA LEU A 73 -20.48 21.95 24.45
C LEU A 73 -20.90 23.42 24.20
N GLY A 74 -20.61 23.95 23.00
CA GLY A 74 -21.25 25.13 22.39
C GLY A 74 -20.69 25.44 20.97
N PRO A 75 -21.49 26.00 20.01
CA PRO A 75 -21.24 25.83 18.57
C PRO A 75 -20.66 27.05 17.82
N ALA A 76 -20.11 26.79 16.61
CA ALA A 76 -20.24 27.55 15.34
C ALA A 76 -18.96 27.92 14.55
N THR A 77 -19.07 27.71 13.23
CA THR A 77 -18.44 28.42 12.08
C THR A 77 -16.98 28.14 11.64
N SER A 78 -16.83 28.27 10.32
CA SER A 78 -15.74 27.82 9.45
C SER A 78 -14.54 28.78 9.35
N SER A 79 -13.42 28.18 8.94
CA SER A 79 -12.13 28.76 8.53
C SER A 79 -11.21 29.28 9.64
N ARG A 80 -10.25 28.43 10.02
CA ARG A 80 -8.80 28.71 10.18
C ARG A 80 -8.15 27.51 10.85
N SER A 81 -6.89 27.27 10.47
CA SER A 81 -5.94 26.38 11.14
C SER A 81 -6.16 26.31 12.65
N GLY A 82 -6.83 25.27 13.10
CA GLY A 82 -7.20 25.10 14.50
C GLY A 82 -7.13 23.62 14.81
N MET A 83 -6.10 23.25 15.56
CA MET A 83 -5.92 21.90 16.09
C MET A 83 -7.20 21.43 16.80
N PRO A 84 -7.78 20.27 16.45
CA PRO A 84 -8.99 19.81 17.10
C PRO A 84 -8.73 19.48 18.58
N PRO A 85 -9.70 19.76 19.48
CA PRO A 85 -9.60 19.38 20.89
C PRO A 85 -9.50 17.85 21.00
N GLY A 86 -8.41 17.35 21.59
CA GLY A 86 -8.12 15.91 21.68
C GLY A 86 -6.97 15.42 20.79
N TYR A 87 -6.32 16.30 20.03
CA TYR A 87 -5.05 15.98 19.35
C TYR A 87 -4.00 15.52 20.36
N ARG A 88 -3.81 14.21 20.48
CA ARG A 88 -2.62 13.61 21.06
C ARG A 88 -1.54 13.60 19.99
N GLY A 89 -0.97 14.78 19.75
CA GLY A 89 0.30 14.87 19.04
C GLY A 89 1.27 13.93 19.72
N ALA A 90 1.60 12.83 19.05
CA ALA A 90 2.76 12.07 19.46
C ALA A 90 3.93 13.04 19.42
N MET A 91 4.49 13.28 20.60
CA MET A 91 5.82 13.81 20.81
C MET A 91 6.76 13.28 19.70
N GLY A 92 7.23 14.18 18.83
CA GLY A 92 8.13 13.88 17.70
C GLY A 92 7.43 13.34 16.45
N ASP A 93 7.43 14.12 15.36
CA ASP A 93 7.08 13.66 14.02
C ASP A 93 8.19 12.69 13.50
N PRO A 94 7.95 11.37 13.52
CA PRO A 94 8.96 10.38 13.12
C PRO A 94 9.13 10.33 11.59
N TYR A 95 8.27 11.00 10.83
CA TYR A 95 8.29 11.05 9.37
C TYR A 95 9.07 12.24 8.81
N ARG A 96 9.31 13.27 9.64
CA ARG A 96 10.07 14.50 9.27
C ARG A 96 11.41 14.21 8.60
N TRP A 97 12.13 13.16 9.01
CA TRP A 97 13.46 12.83 8.47
C TRP A 97 13.47 11.75 7.38
N ILE A 98 12.36 11.01 7.20
CA ILE A 98 12.28 9.89 6.24
C ILE A 98 11.61 10.34 4.96
N ALA A 99 10.80 11.42 4.99
CA ALA A 99 10.05 11.86 3.82
C ALA A 99 10.93 12.15 2.58
N GLU A 100 12.20 12.54 2.73
CA GLU A 100 13.13 12.74 1.60
C GLU A 100 13.72 11.42 1.07
N VAL A 101 13.96 10.46 1.96
CA VAL A 101 14.50 9.13 1.62
C VAL A 101 13.40 8.19 1.11
N TYR A 102 12.16 8.41 1.56
CA TYR A 102 10.98 7.60 1.24
C TYR A 102 10.69 7.61 -0.27
N ASP A 103 10.65 8.80 -0.89
CA ASP A 103 10.44 8.92 -2.34
C ASP A 103 11.61 8.25 -3.12
N LEU A 104 12.85 8.35 -2.64
CA LEU A 104 14.00 7.78 -3.38
C LEU A 104 14.10 6.24 -3.30
N ALA A 105 13.83 5.65 -2.14
CA ALA A 105 14.04 4.23 -1.89
C ALA A 105 12.78 3.36 -2.09
N VAL A 106 11.60 3.92 -1.85
CA VAL A 106 10.34 3.15 -1.76
C VAL A 106 9.46 3.35 -3.01
N GLU A 107 9.57 4.50 -3.68
CA GLU A 107 8.74 4.84 -4.85
C GLU A 107 8.87 3.87 -6.04
N PRO A 108 10.07 3.35 -6.42
CA PRO A 108 10.16 2.39 -7.52
C PRO A 108 9.41 1.08 -7.28
N PHE A 109 9.32 0.65 -6.02
CA PHE A 109 8.57 -0.52 -5.61
C PHE A 109 7.08 -0.23 -5.54
N GLN A 110 6.70 0.89 -4.92
CA GLN A 110 5.30 1.31 -4.81
C GLN A 110 4.67 1.64 -6.16
N ARG A 111 5.43 2.14 -7.15
CA ARG A 111 4.92 2.44 -8.49
C ARG A 111 4.24 1.24 -9.14
N LYS A 112 4.89 0.07 -9.16
CA LYS A 112 4.32 -1.15 -9.76
C LYS A 112 3.06 -1.61 -9.05
N ILE A 113 3.01 -1.43 -7.73
CA ILE A 113 1.85 -1.78 -6.91
C ILE A 113 0.67 -0.83 -7.21
N ARG A 114 0.94 0.47 -7.30
CA ARG A 114 -0.05 1.50 -7.68
C ARG A 114 -0.61 1.25 -9.08
N GLU A 115 0.24 0.90 -10.05
CA GLU A 115 -0.19 0.52 -11.41
C GLU A 115 -1.16 -0.66 -11.40
N VAL A 116 -0.91 -1.68 -10.56
CA VAL A 116 -1.86 -2.80 -10.39
C VAL A 116 -3.18 -2.31 -9.81
N GLY A 117 -3.15 -1.45 -8.80
CA GLY A 117 -4.35 -0.84 -8.22
C GLY A 117 -5.18 -0.04 -9.21
N MET A 118 -4.53 0.86 -9.95
CA MET A 118 -5.16 1.64 -11.02
C MET A 118 -5.68 0.74 -12.14
N ALA A 119 -5.02 -0.37 -12.47
CA ALA A 119 -5.54 -1.31 -13.46
C ALA A 119 -6.79 -2.08 -12.96
N LEU A 120 -6.91 -2.33 -11.65
CA LEU A 120 -8.11 -2.95 -11.08
C LEU A 120 -9.32 -2.01 -11.09
N TYR A 121 -9.10 -0.71 -10.91
CA TYR A 121 -10.13 0.32 -11.03
C TYR A 121 -9.59 1.56 -11.77
N PRO A 122 -9.69 1.58 -13.11
CA PRO A 122 -9.10 2.63 -13.94
C PRO A 122 -9.63 4.02 -13.60
N PRO A 123 -8.74 5.02 -13.48
CA PRO A 123 -9.12 6.40 -13.27
C PRO A 123 -9.92 6.93 -14.47
N ARG A 124 -10.84 7.86 -14.20
CA ARG A 124 -11.63 8.54 -15.21
C ARG A 124 -11.61 10.05 -14.95
N PRO A 125 -11.63 10.89 -16.00
CA PRO A 125 -11.76 12.33 -15.82
C PRO A 125 -12.98 12.71 -14.97
N GLY A 126 -12.80 13.66 -14.05
CA GLY A 126 -13.85 14.14 -13.14
C GLY A 126 -14.17 13.22 -11.97
N MET A 127 -13.53 12.06 -11.86
CA MET A 127 -13.74 11.13 -10.75
C MET A 127 -13.16 11.71 -9.44
N GLU A 128 -13.92 11.65 -8.35
CA GLU A 128 -13.53 12.12 -7.02
C GLU A 128 -12.74 11.01 -6.30
N VAL A 129 -11.44 11.26 -6.06
CA VAL A 129 -10.50 10.28 -5.49
C VAL A 129 -9.94 10.80 -4.16
N LEU A 130 -10.15 10.04 -3.08
CA LEU A 130 -9.50 10.25 -1.79
C LEU A 130 -8.36 9.24 -1.59
N ASP A 131 -7.18 9.68 -1.18
CA ASP A 131 -6.10 8.83 -0.66
C ASP A 131 -5.93 9.06 0.85
N VAL A 132 -6.22 8.02 1.64
CA VAL A 132 -6.12 8.01 3.10
C VAL A 132 -4.72 7.56 3.49
N GLY A 133 -3.95 8.46 4.09
CA GLY A 133 -2.51 8.34 4.27
C GLY A 133 -1.76 8.65 2.98
N CYS A 134 -2.07 9.80 2.36
CA CYS A 134 -1.56 10.16 1.03
C CYS A 134 -0.05 10.40 0.96
N GLY A 135 0.62 10.53 2.11
CA GLY A 135 2.07 10.75 2.20
C GLY A 135 2.49 11.97 1.39
N THR A 136 3.48 11.78 0.53
CA THR A 136 4.00 12.84 -0.35
C THR A 136 3.11 13.16 -1.56
N GLY A 137 1.94 12.54 -1.68
CA GLY A 137 1.00 12.76 -2.80
C GLY A 137 1.42 12.14 -4.13
N SER A 138 2.46 11.29 -4.17
CA SER A 138 2.93 10.67 -5.41
C SER A 138 1.93 9.68 -6.05
N HIS A 139 0.98 9.16 -5.26
CA HIS A 139 -0.10 8.34 -5.79
C HIS A 139 -1.19 9.21 -6.42
N LEU A 140 -1.66 10.21 -5.68
CA LEU A 140 -2.63 11.21 -6.15
C LEU A 140 -2.17 11.93 -7.42
N ALA A 141 -0.87 12.18 -7.60
CA ALA A 141 -0.35 12.80 -8.81
C ALA A 141 -0.74 12.03 -10.08
N ARG A 142 -0.75 10.70 -10.03
CA ARG A 142 -1.15 9.84 -11.17
C ARG A 142 -2.65 9.91 -11.45
N TYR A 143 -3.47 9.99 -10.40
CA TYR A 143 -4.91 10.21 -10.56
C TYR A 143 -5.20 11.59 -11.16
N ARG A 144 -4.48 12.63 -10.71
CA ARG A 144 -4.58 13.99 -11.24
C ARG A 144 -4.16 14.07 -12.71
N GLU A 145 -3.06 13.41 -13.09
CA GLU A 145 -2.62 13.28 -14.49
C GLU A 145 -3.70 12.62 -15.39
N ALA A 146 -4.50 11.71 -14.83
CA ALA A 146 -5.62 11.08 -15.51
C ALA A 146 -6.93 11.92 -15.52
N GLY A 147 -6.88 13.14 -14.99
CA GLY A 147 -8.01 14.08 -14.95
C GLY A 147 -8.97 13.89 -13.77
N CYS A 148 -8.61 13.11 -12.75
CA CYS A 148 -9.41 12.98 -11.52
C CYS A 148 -9.31 14.22 -10.64
N VAL A 149 -10.34 14.45 -9.83
CA VAL A 149 -10.32 15.41 -8.72
C VAL A 149 -9.76 14.69 -7.50
N VAL A 150 -8.67 15.22 -6.93
CA VAL A 150 -7.87 14.51 -5.92
C VAL A 150 -7.95 15.16 -4.54
N HIS A 151 -8.11 14.31 -3.53
CA HIS A 151 -8.21 14.65 -2.13
C HIS A 151 -7.24 13.77 -1.34
N GLY A 152 -6.62 14.32 -0.30
CA GLY A 152 -5.63 13.61 0.49
C GLY A 152 -5.81 13.84 1.98
N LEU A 153 -5.63 12.78 2.76
CA LEU A 153 -5.53 12.85 4.22
C LEU A 153 -4.20 12.27 4.66
N ASP A 154 -3.50 12.92 5.58
CA ASP A 154 -2.35 12.33 6.25
C ASP A 154 -2.24 12.84 7.70
N LEU A 155 -1.59 12.07 8.58
CA LEU A 155 -1.33 12.46 9.97
C LEU A 155 -0.08 13.34 10.11
N SER A 156 0.80 13.37 9.10
CA SER A 156 2.06 14.13 9.11
C SER A 156 1.93 15.46 8.35
N PRO A 157 2.10 16.61 9.03
CA PRO A 157 2.18 17.91 8.36
C PRO A 157 3.33 18.00 7.35
N ALA A 158 4.45 17.31 7.61
CA ALA A 158 5.60 17.29 6.72
C ALA A 158 5.29 16.55 5.41
N MET A 159 4.53 15.46 5.46
CA MET A 159 4.05 14.75 4.27
C MET A 159 3.10 15.62 3.45
N LEU A 160 2.13 16.25 4.11
CA LEU A 160 1.19 17.14 3.45
C LEU A 160 1.85 18.35 2.79
N ALA A 161 2.89 18.92 3.39
CA ALA A 161 3.66 20.00 2.76
C ALA A 161 4.28 19.54 1.42
N LYS A 162 4.78 18.30 1.34
CA LYS A 162 5.30 17.73 0.10
C LYS A 162 4.20 17.40 -0.90
N ALA A 163 3.08 16.86 -0.42
CA ALA A 163 1.92 16.61 -1.26
C ALA A 163 1.39 17.90 -1.89
N ALA A 164 1.30 19.00 -1.14
CA ALA A 164 0.91 20.30 -1.64
C ALA A 164 1.88 20.81 -2.70
N ALA A 165 3.19 20.74 -2.43
CA ALA A 165 4.21 21.14 -3.41
C ALA A 165 4.17 20.32 -4.72
N ARG A 166 3.73 19.05 -4.65
CA ARG A 166 3.62 18.15 -5.81
C ARG A 166 2.32 18.32 -6.57
N LEU A 167 1.21 18.47 -5.86
CA LEU A 167 -0.14 18.45 -6.46
C LEU A 167 -0.61 19.85 -6.84
N GLY A 168 -0.04 20.90 -6.25
CA GLY A 168 -0.50 22.28 -6.40
C GLY A 168 -1.64 22.61 -5.42
N ASP A 169 -1.92 23.91 -5.29
CA ASP A 169 -2.80 24.47 -4.26
C ASP A 169 -4.28 24.06 -4.41
N ASP A 170 -4.67 23.56 -5.57
CA ASP A 170 -6.06 23.18 -5.86
C ASP A 170 -6.45 21.80 -5.28
N ALA A 171 -5.48 21.03 -4.76
CA ALA A 171 -5.75 19.73 -4.13
C ALA A 171 -6.27 19.92 -2.70
N ASP A 172 -7.40 19.30 -2.35
CA ASP A 172 -7.93 19.30 -0.98
C ASP A 172 -7.13 18.32 -0.11
N LEU A 173 -6.13 18.86 0.59
CA LEU A 173 -5.23 18.12 1.47
C LEU A 173 -5.52 18.46 2.93
N ARG A 174 -5.77 17.45 3.76
CA ARG A 174 -6.20 17.62 5.15
C ARG A 174 -5.32 16.86 6.12
N LEU A 175 -4.92 17.54 7.19
CA LEU A 175 -4.31 16.91 8.36
C LEU A 175 -5.42 16.23 9.17
N GLY A 176 -5.33 14.92 9.38
CA GLY A 176 -6.35 14.21 10.13
C GLY A 176 -6.08 12.73 10.34
N ASP A 177 -6.96 12.11 11.12
CA ASP A 177 -6.89 10.69 11.47
C ASP A 177 -7.74 9.86 10.49
N ALA A 178 -7.20 8.74 10.02
CA ALA A 178 -7.90 7.82 9.14
C ALA A 178 -9.17 7.23 9.78
N ALA A 179 -9.22 7.16 11.11
CA ALA A 179 -10.37 6.72 11.89
C ALA A 179 -11.47 7.79 12.06
N ALA A 180 -11.26 9.01 11.54
CA ALA A 180 -12.25 10.10 11.58
C ALA A 180 -12.05 11.03 10.37
N LEU A 181 -12.60 10.64 9.22
CA LEU A 181 -12.41 11.33 7.95
C LEU A 181 -13.26 12.62 7.89
N PRO A 182 -12.67 13.80 7.64
CA PRO A 182 -13.37 15.08 7.69
C PRO A 182 -14.25 15.38 6.45
N TRP A 183 -14.74 14.37 5.73
CA TRP A 183 -15.61 14.54 4.57
C TRP A 183 -17.03 14.00 4.83
N PRO A 184 -18.07 14.55 4.17
CA PRO A 184 -19.42 14.01 4.23
C PRO A 184 -19.53 12.58 3.68
N ASP A 185 -20.65 11.94 4.01
CA ASP A 185 -21.02 10.63 3.49
C ASP A 185 -21.14 10.66 1.96
N GLY A 186 -20.74 9.58 1.27
CA GLY A 186 -20.93 9.45 -0.18
C GLY A 186 -20.21 10.52 -1.03
N SER A 187 -19.07 11.03 -0.57
CA SER A 187 -18.31 12.09 -1.24
C SER A 187 -17.44 11.60 -2.40
N PHE A 188 -16.99 10.33 -2.38
CA PHE A 188 -15.95 9.86 -3.30
C PHE A 188 -16.37 8.67 -4.17
N ASP A 189 -15.92 8.68 -5.43
CA ASP A 189 -16.04 7.53 -6.34
C ASP A 189 -15.03 6.43 -5.98
N LEU A 190 -13.84 6.85 -5.52
CA LEU A 190 -12.78 5.96 -5.08
C LEU A 190 -12.13 6.48 -3.80
N VAL A 191 -12.02 5.59 -2.82
CA VAL A 191 -11.18 5.80 -1.65
C VAL A 191 -10.02 4.81 -1.70
N VAL A 192 -8.80 5.29 -1.54
CA VAL A 192 -7.58 4.51 -1.57
C VAL A 192 -6.94 4.53 -0.18
N ALA A 193 -6.39 3.39 0.25
CA ALA A 193 -5.49 3.32 1.39
C ALA A 193 -4.35 2.36 1.04
N GLN A 194 -3.14 2.91 0.81
CA GLN A 194 -1.97 2.12 0.47
C GLN A 194 -0.93 2.21 1.59
N THR A 195 -0.55 1.06 2.15
CA THR A 195 0.49 0.93 3.19
C THR A 195 0.22 1.80 4.42
N VAL A 196 -1.02 1.79 4.91
CA VAL A 196 -1.47 2.63 6.03
C VAL A 196 -2.11 1.81 7.14
N LEU A 197 -2.85 0.75 6.81
CA LEU A 197 -3.66 0.03 7.79
C LEU A 197 -2.81 -0.81 8.75
N HIS A 198 -1.64 -1.27 8.34
CA HIS A 198 -0.70 -1.97 9.24
C HIS A 198 -0.04 -1.05 10.28
N GLU A 199 -0.12 0.27 10.10
CA GLU A 199 0.39 1.25 11.09
C GLU A 199 -0.61 1.51 12.21
N LEU A 200 -1.89 1.17 11.98
CA LEU A 200 -2.98 1.37 12.91
C LEU A 200 -3.10 0.15 13.85
N ASP A 201 -3.51 0.41 15.10
CA ASP A 201 -3.97 -0.68 15.96
C ASP A 201 -5.27 -1.29 15.42
N ALA A 202 -5.65 -2.46 15.94
CA ALA A 202 -6.81 -3.20 15.43
C ALA A 202 -8.14 -2.42 15.53
N THR A 203 -8.31 -1.59 16.55
CA THR A 203 -9.52 -0.79 16.74
C THR A 203 -9.55 0.36 15.74
N SER A 204 -8.44 1.08 15.61
CA SER A 204 -8.26 2.20 14.68
C SER A 204 -8.34 1.74 13.22
N GLY A 205 -7.80 0.57 12.89
CA GLY A 205 -7.92 -0.03 11.56
C GLY A 205 -9.37 -0.35 11.18
N LYS A 206 -10.16 -0.90 12.11
CA LYS A 206 -11.60 -1.13 11.89
C LYS A 206 -12.37 0.18 11.74
N ALA A 207 -12.07 1.18 12.57
CA ALA A 207 -12.67 2.50 12.46
C ALA A 207 -12.34 3.18 11.12
N ALA A 208 -11.10 3.06 10.65
CA ALA A 208 -10.70 3.57 9.34
C ALA A 208 -11.46 2.89 8.18
N MET A 209 -11.64 1.56 8.23
CA MET A 209 -12.48 0.86 7.25
C MET A 209 -13.94 1.33 7.28
N ALA A 210 -14.49 1.60 8.46
CA ALA A 210 -15.85 2.12 8.61
C ALA A 210 -15.98 3.56 8.03
N GLU A 211 -15.00 4.43 8.30
CA GLU A 211 -14.98 5.77 7.73
C GLU A 211 -14.81 5.76 6.20
N MET A 212 -13.94 4.89 5.67
CA MET A 212 -13.83 4.69 4.22
C MET A 212 -15.15 4.24 3.61
N ARG A 213 -15.92 3.38 4.31
CA ARG A 213 -17.28 2.97 3.87
C ARG A 213 -18.25 4.14 3.90
N ARG A 214 -18.15 5.01 4.90
CA ARG A 214 -19.03 6.16 5.06
C ARG A 214 -18.83 7.18 3.94
N VAL A 215 -17.58 7.52 3.63
CA VAL A 215 -17.27 8.60 2.66
C VAL A 215 -17.29 8.13 1.21
N VAL A 216 -17.19 6.83 0.92
CA VAL A 216 -17.33 6.31 -0.45
C VAL A 216 -18.81 6.27 -0.85
N ARG A 217 -19.11 6.61 -2.10
CA ARG A 217 -20.44 6.46 -2.70
C ARG A 217 -20.87 4.99 -2.71
N ASP A 218 -22.18 4.74 -2.72
CA ASP A 218 -22.73 3.38 -2.73
C ASP A 218 -22.31 2.58 -3.98
N ASP A 219 -22.14 3.24 -5.13
CA ASP A 219 -21.61 2.65 -6.36
C ASP A 219 -20.08 2.80 -6.51
N GLY A 220 -19.46 3.55 -5.59
CA GLY A 220 -18.03 3.78 -5.50
C GLY A 220 -17.24 2.53 -5.09
N LYS A 221 -15.92 2.67 -5.00
CA LYS A 221 -15.01 1.58 -4.66
C LYS A 221 -14.00 2.00 -3.61
N VAL A 222 -13.54 1.02 -2.83
CA VAL A 222 -12.40 1.19 -1.93
C VAL A 222 -11.26 0.32 -2.40
N LEU A 223 -10.08 0.89 -2.58
CA LEU A 223 -8.88 0.18 -3.02
C LEU A 223 -7.88 0.17 -1.87
N VAL A 224 -7.66 -1.00 -1.29
CA VAL A 224 -6.74 -1.17 -0.16
C VAL A 224 -5.52 -1.96 -0.58
N VAL A 225 -4.35 -1.51 -0.17
CA VAL A 225 -3.09 -2.19 -0.42
C VAL A 225 -2.30 -2.34 0.86
N ASP A 226 -2.13 -3.57 1.33
CA ASP A 226 -1.41 -3.83 2.56
C ASP A 226 -0.88 -5.27 2.65
N HIS A 227 -0.16 -5.55 3.74
CA HIS A 227 0.54 -6.79 4.00
C HIS A 227 -0.40 -7.97 4.28
N ARG A 228 0.02 -9.15 3.82
CA ARG A 228 -0.65 -10.41 4.10
C ARG A 228 0.12 -11.25 5.11
N PRO A 229 -0.51 -12.16 5.88
CA PRO A 229 0.17 -13.04 6.83
C PRO A 229 0.88 -14.25 6.17
N ASP A 230 0.42 -14.68 5.00
CA ASP A 230 0.84 -15.89 4.26
C ASP A 230 2.01 -15.68 3.28
N ALA A 231 2.73 -14.56 3.41
CA ALA A 231 3.87 -14.24 2.56
C ALA A 231 4.97 -15.33 2.59
N PRO A 232 5.57 -15.70 1.44
CA PRO A 232 6.72 -16.59 1.40
C PRO A 232 7.88 -16.08 2.28
N ARG A 233 8.64 -16.99 2.91
CA ARG A 233 9.69 -16.65 3.89
C ARG A 233 10.67 -15.58 3.39
N GLY A 234 11.11 -15.67 2.14
CA GLY A 234 12.02 -14.69 1.54
C GLY A 234 11.39 -13.30 1.40
N ALA A 235 10.16 -13.22 0.94
CA ALA A 235 9.42 -11.96 0.82
C ALA A 235 9.14 -11.35 2.22
N ARG A 236 8.79 -12.20 3.20
CA ARG A 236 8.62 -11.80 4.60
C ARG A 236 9.91 -11.23 5.20
N ALA A 237 11.05 -11.86 4.93
CA ALA A 237 12.34 -11.40 5.45
C ALA A 237 12.68 -10.00 4.92
N VAL A 238 12.45 -9.74 3.63
CA VAL A 238 12.63 -8.41 3.03
C VAL A 238 11.68 -7.39 3.67
N ALA A 239 10.39 -7.71 3.78
CA ALA A 239 9.42 -6.82 4.43
C ALA A 239 9.83 -6.50 5.86
N ASN A 240 10.21 -7.51 6.67
CA ASN A 240 10.68 -7.29 8.04
C ASN A 240 11.85 -6.29 8.12
N VAL A 241 12.80 -6.35 7.18
CA VAL A 241 13.94 -5.41 7.15
C VAL A 241 13.46 -3.99 6.84
N VAL A 242 12.59 -3.82 5.83
CA VAL A 242 12.05 -2.50 5.46
C VAL A 242 11.30 -1.86 6.62
N GLU A 243 10.38 -2.61 7.23
CA GLU A 243 9.53 -2.16 8.34
C GLU A 243 10.37 -1.87 9.60
N PHE A 244 11.42 -2.65 9.86
CA PHE A 244 12.36 -2.37 10.95
C PHE A 244 13.16 -1.08 10.73
N LEU A 245 13.59 -0.81 9.49
CA LEU A 245 14.28 0.42 9.14
C LEU A 245 13.37 1.64 9.21
N ALA A 246 12.06 1.48 8.95
CA ALA A 246 11.04 2.52 9.12
C ALA A 246 10.83 2.89 10.61
N GLY A 247 11.20 2.00 11.54
CA GLY A 247 11.32 2.30 12.96
C GLY A 247 10.72 1.22 13.85
N ILE A 248 11.08 1.24 15.15
CA ILE A 248 10.67 0.19 16.11
C ILE A 248 9.14 0.19 16.30
N ARG A 249 8.51 1.37 16.33
CA ARG A 249 7.05 1.49 16.46
C ARG A 249 6.33 0.93 15.23
N HIS A 250 6.81 1.31 14.04
CA HIS A 250 6.30 0.85 12.75
C HIS A 250 6.40 -0.68 12.63
N PHE A 251 7.58 -1.24 12.93
CA PHE A 251 7.79 -2.69 12.95
C PHE A 251 6.89 -3.43 13.94
N ARG A 252 6.64 -2.88 15.14
CA ARG A 252 5.73 -3.49 16.12
C ARG A 252 4.29 -3.50 15.64
N ALA A 253 3.81 -2.39 15.06
CA ALA A 253 2.46 -2.29 14.50
C ALA A 253 2.29 -3.28 13.34
N TYR A 254 3.23 -3.31 12.40
CA TYR A 254 3.30 -4.30 11.33
C TYR A 254 3.22 -5.74 11.83
N ARG A 255 4.02 -6.10 12.85
CA ARG A 255 4.01 -7.46 13.43
C ARG A 255 2.67 -7.80 14.10
N ALA A 256 2.07 -6.84 14.80
CA ALA A 256 0.75 -7.02 15.41
C ALA A 256 -0.34 -7.20 14.35
N PHE A 257 -0.31 -6.39 13.29
CA PHE A 257 -1.22 -6.49 12.14
C PHE A 257 -1.15 -7.87 11.48
N LEU A 258 0.05 -8.39 11.22
CA LEU A 258 0.21 -9.75 10.68
C LEU A 258 -0.29 -10.84 11.64
N ALA A 259 -0.05 -10.68 12.94
CA ALA A 259 -0.51 -11.63 13.95
C ALA A 259 -2.05 -11.66 14.05
N ALA A 260 -2.72 -10.53 13.77
CA ALA A 260 -4.16 -10.41 13.67
C ALA A 260 -4.74 -10.94 12.34
N GLY A 261 -3.92 -11.52 11.46
CA GLY A 261 -4.35 -12.06 10.16
C GLY A 261 -4.19 -11.09 8.98
N GLY A 262 -3.58 -9.92 9.20
CA GLY A 262 -3.25 -8.93 8.18
C GLY A 262 -4.46 -8.45 7.39
N LEU A 263 -4.22 -8.01 6.14
CA LEU A 263 -5.27 -7.46 5.30
C LEU A 263 -6.48 -8.40 5.08
N PRO A 264 -6.32 -9.71 4.86
CA PRO A 264 -7.46 -10.61 4.70
C PRO A 264 -8.43 -10.61 5.89
N ALA A 265 -7.91 -10.62 7.12
CA ALA A 265 -8.75 -10.59 8.32
C ALA A 265 -9.44 -9.24 8.51
N LEU A 266 -8.73 -8.13 8.25
CA LEU A 266 -9.31 -6.80 8.35
C LEU A 266 -10.45 -6.58 7.33
N VAL A 267 -10.28 -7.08 6.10
CA VAL A 267 -11.32 -7.02 5.06
C VAL A 267 -12.53 -7.89 5.39
N ALA A 268 -12.32 -9.08 5.96
CA ALA A 268 -13.41 -9.99 6.32
C ALA A 268 -14.36 -9.40 7.39
N ASP A 269 -13.83 -8.56 8.28
CA ASP A 269 -14.58 -7.87 9.34
C ASP A 269 -15.19 -6.53 8.89
N ALA A 270 -14.93 -6.10 7.65
CA ALA A 270 -15.30 -4.77 7.17
C ALA A 270 -16.64 -4.77 6.41
N PRO A 271 -17.36 -3.63 6.33
CA PRO A 271 -18.64 -3.49 5.62
C PRO A 271 -18.44 -3.41 4.09
N PHE A 272 -17.76 -4.40 3.53
CA PHE A 272 -17.42 -4.48 2.11
C PHE A 272 -17.47 -5.92 1.61
N THR A 273 -17.72 -6.05 0.32
CA THR A 273 -17.53 -7.31 -0.43
C THR A 273 -16.28 -7.20 -1.30
N PRO A 274 -15.35 -8.17 -1.26
CA PRO A 274 -14.22 -8.20 -2.16
C PRO A 274 -14.68 -8.35 -3.62
N ALA A 275 -14.39 -7.35 -4.45
CA ALA A 275 -14.73 -7.37 -5.87
C ALA A 275 -13.60 -8.00 -6.70
N ARG A 276 -12.34 -7.63 -6.42
CA ARG A 276 -11.14 -8.15 -7.09
C ARG A 276 -9.95 -8.12 -6.15
N GLU A 277 -9.02 -9.06 -6.31
CA GLU A 277 -7.76 -9.07 -5.56
C GLU A 277 -6.59 -9.44 -6.48
N LYS A 278 -5.45 -8.79 -6.25
CA LYS A 278 -4.15 -9.17 -6.81
C LYS A 278 -3.10 -9.26 -5.71
N VAL A 279 -2.48 -10.42 -5.59
CA VAL A 279 -1.29 -10.60 -4.75
C VAL A 279 -0.07 -10.02 -5.47
N VAL A 280 0.66 -9.15 -4.80
CA VAL A 280 1.83 -8.43 -5.31
C VAL A 280 3.04 -8.63 -4.39
N ALA A 281 4.17 -7.98 -4.69
CA ALA A 281 5.36 -8.02 -3.85
C ALA A 281 5.85 -9.45 -3.52
N ARG A 282 5.80 -10.36 -4.51
CA ARG A 282 6.15 -11.79 -4.35
C ARG A 282 5.38 -12.49 -3.23
N GLY A 283 4.13 -12.09 -2.99
CA GLY A 283 3.27 -12.66 -1.96
C GLY A 283 3.22 -11.87 -0.64
N ALA A 284 4.02 -10.81 -0.49
CA ALA A 284 4.05 -10.05 0.76
C ALA A 284 2.79 -9.20 0.98
N MET A 285 2.13 -8.76 -0.09
CA MET A 285 1.05 -7.79 -0.04
C MET A 285 -0.07 -8.15 -1.01
N SER A 286 -1.26 -7.63 -0.76
CA SER A 286 -2.40 -7.68 -1.69
C SER A 286 -2.87 -6.29 -2.04
N VAL A 287 -3.31 -6.15 -3.29
CA VAL A 287 -4.13 -5.04 -3.77
C VAL A 287 -5.57 -5.57 -3.85
N VAL A 288 -6.47 -5.02 -3.05
CA VAL A 288 -7.86 -5.48 -2.94
C VAL A 288 -8.78 -4.34 -3.33
N LEU A 289 -9.64 -4.59 -4.32
CA LEU A 289 -10.73 -3.70 -4.68
C LEU A 289 -12.00 -4.20 -4.00
N LEU A 290 -12.64 -3.31 -3.26
CA LEU A 290 -13.78 -3.55 -2.39
C LEU A 290 -15.00 -2.79 -2.90
N SER A 291 -16.16 -3.45 -2.86
CA SER A 291 -17.47 -2.84 -3.09
C SER A 291 -18.18 -2.63 -1.75
N PRO A 292 -18.76 -1.44 -1.51
CA PRO A 292 -19.59 -1.18 -0.33
C PRO A 292 -20.72 -2.21 -0.19
N THR A 293 -21.01 -2.66 1.03
CA THR A 293 -22.23 -3.41 1.37
C THR A 293 -23.33 -2.51 1.88
#